data_AF-A0A968QHQ6-F1
#
_entry.id   AF-A0A968QHQ6-F1
#
_cell.length_a   1.000
_cell.length_b   1.000
_cell.length_c   1.000
_cell.angle_alpha   90.00
_cell.angle_beta   90.00
_cell.angle_gamma   90.00
#
_symmetry.space_group_name_H-M   'P 1'
#
loop_
_entity.id
_entity.type
_entity.pdbx_description
1 polymer ?
#
loop_
_entity_poly.entity_id
_entity_poly.type
_entity_poly.pdbx_seq_one_letter_code
_entity_poly.pdbx_strand_id
1 'polypeptide(L)'
;MNANNIIQVAAGKGRTVWLQNLLTELLPQLNQPSTDYQTWFDSLIEVMEHRGLTQPTQQKDYLSDVRNAIKVLDLDHPALEFVNFDTSTWVQINNRASDRLGERKTKSIDNPDAIVQRATTLLGSYQWSEIAAGLAVLTGRRCTEVIKTAQFEFKTKYSVIFTGALKRGDEPVECVFEIPTLCEAQLVIEAIVLLRNQLGQEIQDLSKKTS
;
A
#
# COMPACT_ATOMS: atom_id res chain seq x y z
N MET A 1 6.40 26.07 11.29
CA MET A 1 7.50 25.27 10.68
C MET A 1 8.31 26.20 9.79
N ASN A 2 9.64 26.06 9.74
CA ASN A 2 10.47 26.81 8.79
C ASN A 2 10.27 26.28 7.35
N ALA A 3 10.41 27.11 6.32
CA ALA A 3 10.22 26.72 4.91
C ALA A 3 11.13 25.55 4.49
N ASN A 4 12.35 25.48 5.02
CA ASN A 4 13.23 24.32 4.76
C ASN A 4 12.72 23.02 5.40
N ASN A 5 11.94 23.10 6.48
CA ASN A 5 11.38 21.93 7.15
C ASN A 5 10.18 21.38 6.35
N ILE A 6 9.29 22.24 5.84
CA ILE A 6 8.13 21.79 5.05
C ILE A 6 8.54 21.13 3.73
N ILE A 7 9.61 21.61 3.07
CA ILE A 7 10.16 21.00 1.86
C ILE A 7 10.69 19.58 2.13
N GLN A 8 11.38 19.38 3.26
CA GLN A 8 11.88 18.05 3.64
C GLN A 8 10.74 17.07 3.93
N VAL A 9 9.69 17.53 4.61
CA VAL A 9 8.48 16.73 4.87
C VAL A 9 7.77 16.37 3.55
N ALA A 10 7.63 17.33 2.64
CA ALA A 10 7.03 17.11 1.32
C ALA A 10 7.85 16.13 0.48
N ALA A 11 9.17 16.32 0.40
CA ALA A 11 10.08 15.43 -0.33
C ALA A 11 10.03 13.99 0.21
N GLY A 12 9.83 13.81 1.52
CA GLY A 12 9.65 12.52 2.17
C GLY A 12 8.47 11.68 1.65
N LYS A 13 7.54 12.27 0.88
CA LYS A 13 6.47 11.53 0.19
C LYS A 13 6.98 10.67 -0.97
N GLY A 14 8.19 10.91 -1.47
CA GLY A 14 8.83 10.08 -2.49
C GLY A 14 9.14 8.67 -2.00
N ARG A 15 8.71 7.63 -2.74
CA ARG A 15 8.96 6.22 -2.41
C ARG A 15 10.42 5.76 -2.47
N THR A 16 11.29 6.54 -3.09
CA THR A 16 12.71 6.20 -3.30
C THR A 16 13.58 7.38 -2.93
N VAL A 17 14.80 7.09 -2.47
CA VAL A 17 15.78 8.12 -2.11
C VAL A 17 16.06 9.07 -3.28
N TRP A 18 16.14 8.56 -4.51
CA TRP A 18 16.37 9.41 -5.67
C TRP A 18 15.22 10.39 -5.91
N LEU A 19 13.96 9.95 -5.73
CA LEU A 19 12.82 10.83 -5.88
C LEU A 19 12.75 11.85 -4.75
N GLN A 20 13.09 11.46 -3.51
CA GLN A 20 13.17 12.39 -2.38
C GLN A 20 14.21 13.50 -2.63
N ASN A 21 15.38 13.14 -3.15
CA ASN A 21 16.41 14.09 -3.53
C ASN A 21 15.95 15.02 -4.64
N LEU A 22 15.35 14.47 -5.71
CA LEU A 22 14.80 15.26 -6.81
C LEU A 22 13.72 16.23 -6.33
N LEU A 23 12.80 15.79 -5.47
CA LEU A 23 11.75 16.64 -4.90
C LEU A 23 12.32 17.75 -4.03
N THR A 24 13.40 17.50 -3.29
CA THR A 24 14.09 18.54 -2.50
C THR A 24 14.59 19.68 -3.39
N GLU A 25 15.03 19.37 -4.61
CA GLU A 25 15.53 20.34 -5.59
C GLU A 25 14.42 21.02 -6.40
N LEU A 26 13.37 20.26 -6.78
CA LEU A 26 12.32 20.75 -7.67
C LEU A 26 11.18 21.47 -6.95
N LEU A 27 10.79 21.04 -5.75
CA LEU A 27 9.65 21.63 -5.02
C LEU A 27 9.82 23.13 -4.71
N PRO A 28 11.01 23.65 -4.33
CA PRO A 28 11.19 25.09 -4.11
C PRO A 28 10.88 25.95 -5.32
N GLN A 29 11.02 25.40 -6.54
CA GLN A 29 10.78 26.11 -7.79
C GLN A 29 9.29 26.42 -7.97
N LEU A 30 8.38 25.61 -7.42
CA LEU A 30 6.94 25.81 -7.55
C LEU A 30 6.45 27.13 -6.91
N ASN A 31 7.18 27.65 -5.92
CA ASN A 31 6.85 28.90 -5.26
C ASN A 31 7.39 30.16 -5.98
N GLN A 32 8.11 30.00 -7.09
CA GLN A 32 8.63 31.15 -7.85
C GLN A 32 7.51 31.75 -8.73
N PRO A 33 7.33 33.08 -8.74
CA PRO A 33 6.23 33.72 -9.49
C PRO A 33 6.25 33.48 -11.00
N SER A 34 7.42 33.15 -11.56
CA SER A 34 7.63 32.92 -12.99
C SER A 34 7.60 31.45 -13.39
N THR A 35 7.25 30.54 -12.47
CA THR A 35 7.27 29.11 -12.76
C THR A 35 6.17 28.73 -13.72
N ASP A 36 6.55 28.19 -14.88
CA ASP A 36 5.66 27.48 -15.76
C ASP A 36 5.55 26.02 -15.30
N TYR A 37 4.37 25.65 -14.82
CA TYR A 37 4.10 24.32 -14.29
C TYR A 37 4.16 23.23 -15.36
N GLN A 38 3.91 23.55 -16.63
CA GLN A 38 4.04 22.57 -17.72
C GLN A 38 5.52 22.26 -17.95
N THR A 39 6.36 23.28 -18.12
CA THR A 39 7.81 23.10 -18.26
C THR A 39 8.43 22.39 -17.04
N TRP A 40 7.95 22.69 -15.84
CA TRP A 40 8.35 21.99 -14.62
C TRP A 40 7.99 20.50 -14.65
N PHE A 41 6.76 20.18 -15.10
CA PHE A 41 6.29 18.81 -15.22
C PHE A 41 7.04 18.04 -16.31
N ASP A 42 7.31 18.66 -17.46
CA ASP A 42 8.07 18.06 -18.55
C ASP A 42 9.49 17.70 -18.09
N SER A 43 10.13 18.58 -17.32
CA SER A 43 11.45 18.33 -16.71
C SER A 43 11.43 17.13 -15.76
N LEU A 44 10.36 16.97 -14.97
CA LEU A 44 10.18 15.82 -14.10
C LEU A 44 10.04 14.52 -14.91
N ILE A 45 9.26 14.54 -15.99
CA ILE A 45 9.09 13.37 -16.89
C ILE A 45 10.42 13.02 -17.56
N GLU A 46 11.15 14.01 -18.06
CA GLU A 46 12.46 13.80 -18.67
C GLU A 46 13.43 13.10 -17.70
N VAL A 47 13.46 13.49 -16.43
CA VAL A 47 14.28 12.78 -15.41
C VAL A 47 13.82 11.34 -15.22
N MET A 48 12.51 11.06 -15.24
CA MET A 48 12.00 9.68 -15.16
C MET A 48 12.42 8.85 -16.38
N GLU A 49 12.35 9.42 -17.58
CA GLU A 49 12.75 8.77 -18.83
C GLU A 49 14.24 8.48 -18.88
N HIS A 50 15.10 9.40 -18.45
CA HIS A 50 16.55 9.17 -18.31
C HIS A 50 16.87 8.02 -17.35
N ARG A 51 15.98 7.71 -16.41
CA ARG A 51 16.08 6.57 -15.49
C ARG A 51 15.43 5.29 -16.04
N GLY A 52 14.99 5.29 -17.30
CA GLY A 52 14.38 4.15 -17.98
C GLY A 52 12.89 3.95 -17.71
N LEU A 53 12.22 4.92 -17.06
CA LEU A 53 10.78 4.89 -16.84
C LEU A 53 10.08 5.58 -18.01
N THR A 54 9.97 4.90 -19.15
CA THR A 54 9.45 5.49 -20.40
C THR A 54 7.97 5.23 -20.63
N GLN A 55 7.35 4.37 -19.83
CA GLN A 55 5.93 4.03 -19.95
C GLN A 55 5.11 4.69 -18.84
N PRO A 56 3.89 5.22 -19.12
CA PRO A 56 3.02 5.79 -18.09
C PRO A 56 2.72 4.84 -16.92
N THR A 57 2.67 3.53 -17.17
CA THR A 57 2.48 2.52 -16.11
C THR A 57 3.66 2.41 -15.15
N GLN A 58 4.87 2.76 -15.59
CA GLN A 58 6.07 2.80 -14.73
C GLN A 58 6.14 4.11 -13.94
N GLN A 59 5.65 5.20 -14.51
CA GLN A 59 5.73 6.56 -13.98
C GLN A 59 4.58 6.92 -13.02
N LYS A 60 3.36 6.38 -13.24
CA LYS A 60 2.11 6.68 -12.49
C LYS A 60 2.29 6.76 -10.97
N ASP A 61 3.03 5.81 -10.45
CA ASP A 61 3.25 5.62 -9.03
C ASP A 61 4.16 6.72 -8.47
N TYR A 62 5.19 7.12 -9.20
CA TYR A 62 6.04 8.25 -8.86
C TYR A 62 5.29 9.59 -9.00
N LEU A 63 4.43 9.74 -10.02
CA LEU A 63 3.56 10.92 -10.14
C LEU A 63 2.59 11.05 -8.97
N SER A 64 2.07 9.93 -8.46
CA SER A 64 1.22 9.94 -7.27
C SER A 64 2.00 10.47 -6.05
N ASP A 65 3.25 10.06 -5.87
CA ASP A 65 4.12 10.55 -4.80
C ASP A 65 4.42 12.06 -4.96
N VAL A 66 4.72 12.51 -6.18
CA VAL A 66 4.98 13.94 -6.49
C VAL A 66 3.74 14.79 -6.18
N ARG A 67 2.55 14.37 -6.63
CA ARG A 67 1.29 15.06 -6.31
C ARG A 67 1.04 15.12 -4.81
N ASN A 68 1.33 14.03 -4.08
CA ASN A 68 1.21 14.03 -2.62
C ASN A 68 2.23 14.96 -1.95
N ALA A 69 3.44 15.08 -2.49
CA ALA A 69 4.44 16.04 -2.02
C ALA A 69 3.96 17.48 -2.22
N ILE A 70 3.39 17.81 -3.39
CA ILE A 70 2.81 19.13 -3.67
C ILE A 70 1.69 19.46 -2.67
N LYS A 71 0.80 18.50 -2.40
CA LYS A 71 -0.29 18.66 -1.42
C LYS A 71 0.17 18.93 0.03
N VAL A 72 1.40 18.55 0.38
CA VAL A 72 1.99 18.90 1.69
C VAL A 72 2.34 20.39 1.74
N LEU A 73 2.73 20.99 0.61
CA LEU A 73 3.01 22.43 0.52
C LEU A 73 1.71 23.23 0.54
N ASP A 74 0.77 22.84 -0.32
CA ASP A 74 -0.55 23.43 -0.43
C ASP A 74 -1.50 22.38 -1.06
N LEU A 75 -2.63 22.14 -0.41
CA LEU A 75 -3.61 21.13 -0.81
C LEU A 75 -4.19 21.42 -2.20
N ASP A 76 -4.33 22.70 -2.53
CA ASP A 76 -4.97 23.19 -3.75
C ASP A 76 -3.96 23.86 -4.70
N HIS A 77 -2.67 23.50 -4.59
CA HIS A 77 -1.60 24.12 -5.35
C HIS A 77 -1.87 24.07 -6.87
N PRO A 78 -1.73 25.19 -7.62
CA PRO A 78 -2.06 25.26 -9.06
C PRO A 78 -1.34 24.22 -9.94
N ALA A 79 -0.09 23.88 -9.60
CA ALA A 79 0.67 22.83 -10.28
C ALA A 79 -0.05 21.45 -10.34
N LEU A 80 -1.00 21.17 -9.44
CA LEU A 80 -1.76 19.92 -9.44
C LEU A 80 -2.65 19.75 -10.69
N GLU A 81 -2.95 20.82 -11.41
CA GLU A 81 -3.65 20.75 -12.70
C GLU A 81 -2.76 20.21 -13.81
N PHE A 82 -1.46 20.52 -13.76
CA PHE A 82 -0.46 20.17 -14.79
C PHE A 82 0.25 18.85 -14.50
N VAL A 83 0.49 18.54 -13.21
CA VAL A 83 1.24 17.35 -12.80
C VAL A 83 0.34 16.11 -12.85
N ASN A 84 -0.06 15.72 -14.05
CA ASN A 84 -0.92 14.58 -14.27
C ASN A 84 -0.76 14.05 -15.70
N PHE A 85 -1.10 12.78 -15.92
CA PHE A 85 -1.32 12.32 -17.29
C PHE A 85 -2.64 12.88 -17.82
N ASP A 86 -2.72 13.00 -19.14
CA ASP A 86 -3.98 13.27 -19.81
C ASP A 86 -5.02 12.16 -19.53
N THR A 87 -6.30 12.50 -19.67
CA THR A 87 -7.41 11.59 -19.41
C THR A 87 -7.33 10.31 -20.25
N SER A 88 -6.90 10.38 -21.50
CA SER A 88 -6.83 9.23 -22.40
C SER A 88 -5.76 8.23 -21.95
N THR A 89 -4.62 8.72 -21.47
CA THR A 89 -3.53 7.92 -20.90
C THR A 89 -4.00 7.24 -19.62
N TRP A 90 -4.75 7.93 -18.75
CA TRP A 90 -5.36 7.32 -17.57
C TRP A 90 -6.36 6.21 -17.90
N VAL A 91 -7.22 6.45 -18.89
CA VAL A 91 -8.18 5.44 -19.38
C VAL A 91 -7.42 4.21 -19.89
N GLN A 92 -6.34 4.38 -20.65
CA GLN A 92 -5.54 3.25 -21.13
C GLN A 92 -4.89 2.46 -19.99
N ILE A 93 -4.32 3.13 -18.99
CA ILE A 93 -3.72 2.48 -17.81
C ILE A 93 -4.77 1.64 -17.08
N ASN A 94 -5.97 2.19 -16.87
CA ASN A 94 -7.05 1.52 -16.16
C ASN A 94 -7.67 0.37 -16.98
N ASN A 95 -7.86 0.56 -18.29
CA ASN A 95 -8.39 -0.47 -19.19
C ASN A 95 -7.46 -1.68 -19.24
N ARG A 96 -6.14 -1.49 -19.37
CA ARG A 96 -5.17 -2.61 -19.32
C ARG A 96 -5.25 -3.43 -18.04
N ALA A 97 -5.56 -2.80 -16.90
CA ALA A 97 -5.74 -3.51 -15.63
C ALA A 97 -7.04 -4.33 -15.64
N SER A 98 -8.11 -3.79 -16.22
CA SER A 98 -9.40 -4.47 -16.38
C SER A 98 -9.33 -5.61 -17.40
N ASP A 99 -8.67 -5.40 -18.54
CA ASP A 99 -8.49 -6.40 -19.60
C ASP A 99 -7.69 -7.61 -19.07
N ARG A 100 -6.61 -7.38 -18.32
CA ARG A 100 -5.88 -8.45 -17.61
C ARG A 100 -6.74 -9.20 -16.61
N LEU A 101 -7.74 -8.54 -16.01
CA LEU A 101 -8.67 -9.19 -15.09
C LEU A 101 -9.68 -10.06 -15.86
N GLY A 102 -10.16 -9.58 -17.01
CA GLY A 102 -11.05 -10.33 -17.91
C GLY A 102 -10.38 -11.51 -18.60
N GLU A 103 -9.07 -11.40 -18.89
CA GLU A 103 -8.26 -12.47 -19.47
C GLU A 103 -7.83 -13.54 -18.45
N ARG A 104 -7.98 -13.29 -17.14
CA ARG A 104 -7.74 -14.32 -16.13
C ARG A 104 -8.81 -15.40 -16.26
N LYS A 105 -8.51 -16.42 -17.07
CA LYS A 105 -9.21 -17.70 -17.01
C LYS A 105 -9.11 -18.20 -15.58
N THR A 106 -10.26 -18.49 -14.96
CA THR A 106 -10.36 -19.10 -13.64
C THR A 106 -9.57 -20.39 -13.67
N LYS A 107 -8.36 -20.38 -13.10
CA LYS A 107 -7.59 -21.62 -12.93
C LYS A 107 -8.17 -22.33 -11.73
N SER A 108 -8.75 -23.50 -11.96
CA SER A 108 -9.17 -24.36 -10.86
C SER A 108 -7.94 -24.74 -10.04
N ILE A 109 -8.11 -24.79 -8.72
CA ILE A 109 -7.12 -25.37 -7.81
C ILE A 109 -7.48 -26.84 -7.67
N ASP A 110 -6.57 -27.74 -8.02
CA ASP A 110 -6.87 -29.18 -8.07
C ASP A 110 -7.15 -29.79 -6.69
N ASN A 111 -6.47 -29.31 -5.64
CA ASN A 111 -6.63 -29.79 -4.28
C ASN A 111 -6.65 -28.63 -3.26
N PRO A 112 -7.78 -27.93 -3.11
CA PRO A 112 -7.88 -26.83 -2.16
C PRO A 112 -7.74 -27.28 -0.69
N ASP A 113 -8.17 -28.50 -0.37
CA ASP A 113 -8.08 -29.04 0.99
C ASP A 113 -6.63 -29.22 1.44
N ALA A 114 -5.74 -29.66 0.54
CA ALA A 114 -4.31 -29.75 0.84
C ALA A 114 -3.70 -28.38 1.18
N ILE A 115 -4.20 -27.30 0.56
CA ILE A 115 -3.76 -25.92 0.88
C ILE A 115 -4.23 -25.54 2.28
N VAL A 116 -5.49 -25.82 2.63
CA VAL A 116 -6.05 -25.54 3.97
C VAL A 116 -5.30 -26.34 5.04
N GLN A 117 -5.04 -27.63 4.81
CA GLN A 117 -4.29 -28.49 5.72
C GLN A 117 -2.85 -27.99 5.93
N ARG A 118 -2.18 -27.59 4.84
CA ARG A 118 -0.84 -27.02 4.92
C ARG A 118 -0.86 -25.71 5.69
N ALA A 119 -1.77 -24.80 5.38
CA ALA A 119 -1.89 -23.53 6.09
C ALA A 119 -2.19 -23.71 7.58
N THR A 120 -3.03 -24.70 7.93
CA THR A 120 -3.31 -25.06 9.33
C THR A 120 -2.05 -25.56 10.04
N THR A 121 -1.24 -26.39 9.38
CA THR A 121 0.07 -26.84 9.92
C THR A 121 1.01 -25.66 10.19
N LEU A 122 1.02 -24.65 9.32
CA LEU A 122 1.92 -23.49 9.47
C LEU A 122 1.59 -22.61 10.68
N LEU A 123 0.37 -22.68 11.23
CA LEU A 123 -0.02 -21.90 12.41
C LEU A 123 0.82 -22.21 13.66
N GLY A 124 1.37 -23.43 13.74
CA GLY A 124 2.24 -23.87 14.83
C GLY A 124 3.74 -23.77 14.53
N SER A 125 4.15 -23.07 13.46
CA SER A 125 5.57 -22.97 13.09
C SER A 125 6.38 -22.11 14.08
N TYR A 126 7.68 -22.37 14.15
CA TYR A 126 8.65 -21.50 14.82
C TYR A 126 9.04 -20.27 13.99
N GLN A 127 8.72 -20.26 12.69
CA GLN A 127 8.98 -19.12 11.82
C GLN A 127 7.74 -18.23 11.72
N TRP A 128 7.87 -16.97 12.12
CA TRP A 128 6.76 -16.01 12.11
C TRP A 128 6.16 -15.83 10.72
N SER A 129 6.99 -15.90 9.67
CA SER A 129 6.59 -15.74 8.27
C SER A 129 5.67 -16.89 7.81
N GLU A 130 5.90 -18.09 8.31
CA GLU A 130 5.03 -19.25 8.05
C GLU A 130 3.68 -19.10 8.75
N ILE A 131 3.66 -18.68 10.01
CA ILE A 131 2.42 -18.39 10.74
C ILE A 131 1.61 -17.32 10.00
N ALA A 132 2.26 -16.23 9.59
CA ALA A 132 1.61 -15.14 8.87
C ALA A 132 1.02 -15.60 7.52
N ALA A 133 1.74 -16.47 6.79
CA ALA A 133 1.25 -17.07 5.55
C ALA A 133 0.03 -17.98 5.78
N GLY A 134 0.08 -18.83 6.82
CA GLY A 134 -1.04 -19.68 7.22
C GLY A 134 -2.29 -18.87 7.56
N LEU A 135 -2.14 -17.84 8.41
CA LEU A 135 -3.22 -16.93 8.77
C LEU A 135 -3.81 -16.20 7.55
N ALA A 136 -2.99 -15.73 6.62
CA ALA A 136 -3.46 -15.06 5.40
C ALA A 136 -4.32 -16.00 4.53
N VAL A 137 -3.93 -17.26 4.39
CA VAL A 137 -4.72 -18.26 3.66
C VAL A 137 -6.03 -18.57 4.38
N LEU A 138 -5.98 -18.81 5.69
CA LEU A 138 -7.13 -19.30 6.46
C LEU A 138 -8.20 -18.24 6.73
N THR A 139 -7.82 -16.94 6.68
CA THR A 139 -8.72 -15.79 6.94
C THR A 139 -8.98 -14.93 5.69
N GLY A 140 -8.24 -15.18 4.60
CA GLY A 140 -8.26 -14.36 3.39
C GLY A 140 -7.83 -12.91 3.60
N ARG A 141 -7.17 -12.58 4.72
CA ARG A 141 -6.66 -11.24 5.02
C ARG A 141 -5.29 -11.02 4.37
N ARG A 142 -4.94 -9.77 4.06
CA ARG A 142 -3.63 -9.44 3.48
C ARG A 142 -2.53 -9.69 4.52
N CYS A 143 -1.36 -10.13 4.09
CA CYS A 143 -0.23 -10.35 5.01
C CYS A 143 0.09 -9.09 5.84
N THR A 144 -0.02 -7.90 5.26
CA THR A 144 0.19 -6.65 6.00
C THR A 144 -0.85 -6.40 7.08
N GLU A 145 -2.10 -6.81 6.86
CA GLU A 145 -3.14 -6.75 7.90
C GLU A 145 -2.82 -7.78 8.98
N VAL A 146 -2.59 -9.03 8.59
CA VAL A 146 -2.22 -10.14 9.48
C VAL A 146 -1.02 -9.81 10.36
N ILE A 147 -0.01 -9.10 9.85
CA ILE A 147 1.21 -8.78 10.60
C ILE A 147 1.04 -7.55 11.51
N LYS A 148 0.21 -6.58 11.13
CA LYS A 148 0.20 -5.26 11.80
C LYS A 148 -1.08 -4.92 12.53
N THR A 149 -2.21 -5.07 11.85
CA THR A 149 -3.46 -4.42 12.26
C THR A 149 -4.56 -5.39 12.63
N ALA A 150 -4.49 -6.64 12.14
CA ALA A 150 -5.52 -7.64 12.34
C ALA A 150 -5.72 -7.94 13.83
N GLN A 151 -6.97 -7.86 14.26
CA GLN A 151 -7.45 -8.42 15.51
C GLN A 151 -8.61 -9.37 15.19
N PHE A 152 -8.65 -10.50 15.88
CA PHE A 152 -9.66 -11.54 15.69
C PHE A 152 -10.31 -11.86 17.03
N GLU A 153 -11.62 -11.72 17.09
CA GLU A 153 -12.42 -12.13 18.25
C GLU A 153 -13.30 -13.31 17.88
N PHE A 154 -13.46 -14.26 18.81
CA PHE A 154 -14.26 -15.45 18.56
C PHE A 154 -15.72 -15.09 18.27
N LYS A 155 -16.31 -15.70 17.24
CA LYS A 155 -17.73 -15.54 16.91
C LYS A 155 -18.45 -16.89 16.84
N THR A 156 -17.94 -17.80 16.01
CA THR A 156 -18.40 -19.20 15.96
C THR A 156 -17.21 -20.13 15.82
N LYS A 157 -17.46 -21.44 15.77
CA LYS A 157 -16.41 -22.45 15.53
C LYS A 157 -15.59 -22.16 14.27
N TYR A 158 -16.19 -21.58 13.23
CA TYR A 158 -15.53 -21.32 11.94
C TYR A 158 -15.70 -19.86 11.48
N SER A 159 -15.84 -18.92 12.42
CA SER A 159 -15.86 -17.49 12.12
C SER A 159 -15.32 -16.65 13.26
N VAL A 160 -14.79 -15.48 12.91
CA VAL A 160 -14.26 -14.47 13.84
C VAL A 160 -14.80 -13.09 13.48
N ILE A 161 -14.91 -12.21 14.46
CA ILE A 161 -15.02 -10.77 14.21
C ILE A 161 -13.63 -10.24 13.89
N PHE A 162 -13.49 -9.52 12.78
CA PHE A 162 -12.24 -8.94 12.30
C PHE A 162 -12.27 -7.42 12.40
N THR A 163 -11.16 -6.86 12.87
CA THR A 163 -10.86 -5.41 12.83
C THR A 163 -9.45 -5.16 12.26
N GLY A 164 -9.18 -3.93 11.84
CA GLY A 164 -7.87 -3.54 11.31
C GLY A 164 -7.70 -3.67 9.78
N ALA A 165 -8.78 -3.55 9.00
CA ALA A 165 -8.72 -3.52 7.54
C ALA A 165 -7.88 -2.34 7.01
N LEU A 166 -6.99 -2.58 6.05
CA LEU A 166 -6.17 -1.54 5.40
C LEU A 166 -6.79 -1.05 4.07
N LYS A 167 -6.38 0.14 3.62
CA LYS A 167 -6.85 0.85 2.40
C LYS A 167 -8.27 1.40 2.50
N ARG A 168 -8.58 2.11 3.58
CA ARG A 168 -9.91 2.69 3.80
C ARG A 168 -10.04 4.19 3.50
N GLY A 169 -9.00 4.82 2.92
CA GLY A 169 -8.94 6.29 2.91
C GLY A 169 -9.02 6.84 4.34
N ASP A 170 -9.20 8.15 4.50
CA ASP A 170 -9.38 8.79 5.82
C ASP A 170 -10.78 8.54 6.41
N GLU A 171 -11.33 7.32 6.26
CA GLU A 171 -12.60 6.93 6.85
C GLU A 171 -12.47 6.86 8.40
N PRO A 172 -13.26 7.64 9.15
CA PRO A 172 -13.07 7.79 10.60
C PRO A 172 -13.60 6.61 11.42
N VAL A 173 -14.49 5.79 10.85
CA VAL A 173 -15.16 4.70 11.57
C VAL A 173 -14.38 3.42 11.37
N GLU A 174 -13.96 2.73 12.44
CA GLU A 174 -13.28 1.43 12.36
C GLU A 174 -14.15 0.35 11.68
N CYS A 175 -13.54 -0.48 10.81
CA CYS A 175 -14.25 -1.52 10.07
C CYS A 175 -14.27 -2.78 10.91
N VAL A 176 -15.45 -3.12 11.42
CA VAL A 176 -15.66 -4.29 12.26
C VAL A 176 -16.71 -5.17 11.59
N PHE A 177 -16.35 -6.39 11.22
CA PHE A 177 -17.28 -7.32 10.57
C PHE A 177 -16.86 -8.78 10.78
N GLU A 178 -17.82 -9.69 10.67
CA GLU A 178 -17.58 -11.13 10.75
C GLU A 178 -16.94 -11.64 9.46
N ILE A 179 -15.95 -12.53 9.59
CA ILE A 179 -15.34 -13.27 8.49
C ILE A 179 -15.36 -14.78 8.78
N PRO A 180 -15.53 -15.63 7.75
CA PRO A 180 -15.35 -17.08 7.90
C PRO A 180 -13.86 -17.42 8.02
N THR A 181 -13.57 -18.55 8.68
CA THR A 181 -12.24 -19.15 8.76
C THR A 181 -12.24 -20.54 8.15
N LEU A 182 -11.16 -20.90 7.44
CA LEU A 182 -11.02 -22.23 6.82
C LEU A 182 -10.57 -23.33 7.81
N CYS A 183 -10.31 -22.97 9.06
CA CYS A 183 -10.08 -23.88 10.18
C CYS A 183 -10.84 -23.38 11.42
N GLU A 184 -10.73 -24.09 12.55
CA GLU A 184 -11.38 -23.67 13.79
C GLU A 184 -10.88 -22.29 14.24
N ALA A 185 -11.81 -21.39 14.54
CA ALA A 185 -11.52 -19.99 14.89
C ALA A 185 -10.54 -19.86 16.07
N GLN A 186 -10.59 -20.81 17.01
CA GLN A 186 -9.69 -20.86 18.15
C GLN A 186 -8.21 -20.97 17.71
N LEU A 187 -7.91 -21.78 16.69
CA LEU A 187 -6.56 -21.91 16.15
C LEU A 187 -6.07 -20.61 15.52
N VAL A 188 -6.97 -19.87 14.84
CA VAL A 188 -6.66 -18.56 14.25
C VAL A 188 -6.32 -17.54 15.34
N ILE A 189 -7.12 -17.52 16.41
CA ILE A 189 -6.94 -16.59 17.55
C ILE A 189 -5.64 -16.91 18.30
N GLU A 190 -5.33 -18.19 18.52
CA GLU A 190 -4.07 -18.58 19.16
C GLU A 190 -2.86 -18.24 18.28
N ALA A 191 -2.96 -18.50 16.98
CA ALA A 191 -1.87 -18.24 16.05
C ALA A 191 -1.57 -16.75 15.87
N ILE A 192 -2.59 -15.86 15.90
CA ILE A 192 -2.34 -14.42 15.84
C ILE A 192 -1.60 -13.94 17.10
N VAL A 193 -1.94 -14.47 18.28
CA VAL A 193 -1.21 -14.18 19.52
C VAL A 193 0.23 -14.68 19.44
N LEU A 194 0.44 -15.92 18.99
CA LEU A 194 1.78 -16.49 18.79
C LEU A 194 2.62 -15.65 17.81
N LEU A 195 2.04 -15.24 16.68
CA LEU A 195 2.71 -14.38 15.69
C LEU A 195 3.16 -13.07 16.32
N ARG A 196 2.30 -12.41 17.10
CA ARG A 196 2.62 -11.14 17.77
C ARG A 196 3.73 -11.31 18.80
N ASN A 197 3.71 -12.42 19.54
CA ASN A 197 4.78 -12.74 20.50
C ASN A 197 6.13 -12.99 19.80
N GLN A 198 6.15 -13.67 18.65
CA GLN A 198 7.38 -13.93 17.90
C GLN A 198 7.99 -12.66 17.29
N LEU A 199 7.15 -11.74 16.81
CA LEU A 199 7.62 -10.49 16.23
C LEU A 199 8.02 -9.46 17.30
N GLY A 200 7.50 -9.55 18.52
CA GLY A 200 7.87 -8.69 19.65
C GLY A 200 7.79 -7.19 19.30
N GLN A 201 8.87 -6.45 19.61
CA GLN A 201 8.95 -5.00 19.34
C GLN A 201 9.18 -4.66 17.86
N GLU A 202 9.58 -5.61 17.01
CA GLU A 202 9.84 -5.36 15.58
C GLU A 202 8.56 -4.91 14.83
N ILE A 203 7.37 -5.22 15.36
CA ILE A 203 6.09 -4.73 14.84
C ILE A 203 6.03 -3.20 14.84
N GLN A 204 6.58 -2.55 15.86
CA GLN A 204 6.58 -1.09 15.97
C GLN A 204 7.53 -0.44 14.96
N ASP A 205 8.66 -1.07 14.67
CA ASP A 205 9.58 -0.60 13.63
C ASP A 205 9.02 -0.79 12.21
N LEU A 206 8.28 -1.87 11.99
CA LEU A 206 7.52 -2.07 10.75
C LEU A 206 6.37 -1.06 10.59
N SER A 207 5.92 -0.41 11.66
CA SER A 207 4.82 0.56 11.65
C SER A 207 5.21 1.94 11.08
N LYS A 208 6.49 2.25 10.87
CA LYS A 208 6.92 3.53 10.28
C LYS A 208 6.69 3.57 8.76
N LYS A 209 5.43 3.68 8.34
CA LYS A 209 5.12 4.64 7.28
C LYS A 209 4.76 5.93 7.99
N THR A 210 5.79 6.73 8.22
CA THR A 210 5.68 8.09 8.74
C THR A 210 4.60 8.82 7.94
N SER A 211 3.62 9.34 8.70
CA SER A 211 2.57 10.24 8.24
C SER A 211 3.12 11.42 7.43
#